data_AF-A0A378AUY4-F1
#
_entry.id   AF-A0A378AUY4-F1
#
_cell.length_a   1.000
_cell.length_b   1.000
_cell.length_c   1.000
_cell.angle_alpha   90.00
_cell.angle_beta   90.00
_cell.angle_gamma   90.00
#
_symmetry.space_group_name_H-M   'P 1'
#
loop_
_entity.id
_entity.type
_entity.pdbx_description
1 polymer ?
#
loop_
_entity_poly.entity_id
_entity_poly.type
_entity_poly.pdbx_seq_one_letter_code
_entity_poly.pdbx_strand_id
1 'polypeptide(L)'
;MARRDNADPSGLGNTLGWAWAWPLNRRILYNRASADPQGKPWDPKRQLLKWDGAKMGRRGYSGLQRRPRLGSDVGPFIMQPEGMGRLFAIDKMAEGPFPEHYEPFETPLGTNPAAPERGL
;
A
#
# COMPACT_ATOMS: atom_id res chain seq x y z
N MET A 1 -22.56 1.62 -20.45
CA MET A 1 -21.68 0.47 -20.78
C MET A 1 -20.43 0.52 -19.91
N ALA A 2 -19.98 -0.61 -19.37
CA ALA A 2 -18.70 -0.69 -18.65
C ALA A 2 -17.53 -0.42 -19.62
N ARG A 3 -16.50 0.32 -19.20
CA ARG A 3 -15.33 0.63 -20.06
C ARG A 3 -14.59 -0.68 -20.41
N ARG A 4 -14.12 -0.82 -21.65
CA ARG A 4 -13.49 -2.03 -22.21
C ARG A 4 -12.14 -1.74 -22.89
N ASP A 5 -11.50 -0.62 -22.56
CA ASP A 5 -10.21 -0.26 -23.14
C ASP A 5 -9.07 -0.98 -22.39
N ASN A 6 -8.40 -1.92 -23.06
CA ASN A 6 -7.32 -2.73 -22.51
C ASN A 6 -5.92 -2.15 -22.77
N ALA A 7 -5.80 -0.88 -23.18
CA ALA A 7 -4.52 -0.25 -23.40
C ALA A 7 -3.64 -0.28 -22.13
N ASP A 8 -2.38 -0.67 -22.31
CA ASP A 8 -1.31 -0.59 -21.30
C ASP A 8 -0.10 0.14 -21.88
N PRO A 9 -0.10 1.49 -21.92
CA PRO A 9 1.02 2.27 -22.42
C PRO A 9 2.30 2.10 -21.59
N SER A 10 2.19 1.56 -20.38
CA SER A 10 3.34 1.37 -19.49
C SER A 10 4.06 0.05 -19.68
N GLY A 11 3.41 -0.97 -20.26
CA GLY A 11 3.90 -2.35 -20.30
C GLY A 11 3.96 -3.03 -18.94
N LEU A 12 3.27 -2.50 -17.93
CA LEU A 12 3.27 -2.99 -16.54
C LEU A 12 1.95 -3.70 -16.16
N GLY A 13 1.07 -3.94 -17.13
CA GLY A 13 -0.24 -4.57 -16.94
C GLY A 13 -1.30 -3.64 -16.34
N ASN A 14 -1.13 -2.31 -16.43
CA ASN A 14 -2.02 -1.35 -15.79
C ASN A 14 -3.05 -0.75 -16.76
N THR A 15 -4.18 -1.44 -16.95
CA THR A 15 -5.23 -1.12 -17.92
C THR A 15 -6.30 -0.17 -17.35
N LEU A 16 -5.96 1.11 -17.22
CA LEU A 16 -6.82 2.14 -16.61
C LEU A 16 -8.16 2.38 -17.33
N GLY A 17 -8.21 2.04 -18.63
CA GLY A 17 -9.41 2.12 -19.47
C GLY A 17 -10.36 0.94 -19.32
N TRP A 18 -9.98 -0.13 -18.62
CA TRP A 18 -10.80 -1.33 -18.48
C TRP A 18 -11.53 -1.34 -17.15
N ALA A 19 -12.86 -1.38 -17.19
CA ALA A 19 -13.73 -1.26 -16.02
C ALA A 19 -13.37 -0.04 -15.13
N TRP A 20 -13.64 -0.13 -13.83
CA TRP A 20 -13.30 0.90 -12.85
C TRP A 20 -12.90 0.24 -11.54
N ALA A 21 -11.84 0.73 -10.91
CA ALA A 21 -11.40 0.29 -9.59
C ALA A 21 -11.63 1.38 -8.55
N TRP A 22 -12.12 1.03 -7.37
CA TRP A 22 -12.09 1.97 -6.25
C TRP A 22 -10.71 1.98 -5.57
N PRO A 23 -10.27 3.10 -4.98
CA PRO A 23 -10.88 4.43 -5.01
C PRO A 23 -10.37 5.25 -6.21
N LEU A 24 -11.27 5.96 -6.89
CA LEU A 24 -10.96 6.91 -7.97
C LEU A 24 -10.05 6.31 -9.06
N ASN A 25 -10.33 5.07 -9.49
CA ASN A 25 -9.61 4.32 -10.52
C ASN A 25 -8.12 4.04 -10.26
N ARG A 26 -7.66 4.10 -9.00
CA ARG A 26 -6.30 3.68 -8.64
C ARG A 26 -6.19 2.16 -8.69
N ARG A 27 -5.37 1.62 -9.59
CA ARG A 27 -5.14 0.16 -9.68
C ARG A 27 -4.15 -0.38 -8.66
N ILE A 28 -3.25 0.47 -8.20
CA ILE A 28 -2.26 0.15 -7.17
C ILE A 28 -2.42 1.15 -6.03
N LEU A 29 -2.82 0.68 -4.87
CA LEU A 29 -2.91 1.48 -3.64
C LEU A 29 -1.51 1.86 -3.15
N TYR A 30 -1.43 2.95 -2.38
CA TYR A 30 -0.19 3.41 -1.74
C TYR A 30 1.01 3.62 -2.67
N ASN A 31 0.78 3.79 -3.98
CA ASN A 31 1.83 3.95 -4.99
C ASN A 31 2.76 5.17 -4.80
N ARG A 32 2.48 6.10 -3.88
CA ARG A 32 3.48 7.10 -3.46
C ARG A 32 4.73 6.44 -2.86
N ALA A 33 4.59 5.28 -2.23
CA ALA A 33 5.70 4.50 -1.68
C ALA A 33 6.54 3.79 -2.76
N SER A 34 6.16 3.83 -4.05
CA SER A 34 6.98 3.29 -5.14
C SER A 34 8.18 4.17 -5.50
N ALA A 35 8.36 5.28 -4.79
CA ALA A 35 9.40 6.26 -5.00
C ALA A 35 9.93 6.77 -3.65
N ASP A 36 11.15 7.29 -3.65
CA ASP A 36 11.81 7.87 -2.49
C ASP A 36 11.13 9.18 -2.01
N PRO A 37 11.56 9.78 -0.89
CA PRO A 37 11.01 11.04 -0.41
C PRO A 37 11.10 12.20 -1.42
N GLN A 38 12.09 12.17 -2.30
CA GLN A 38 12.32 13.13 -3.38
C GLN A 38 11.51 12.80 -4.66
N GLY A 39 10.75 11.70 -4.66
CA GLY A 39 9.89 11.31 -5.78
C GLY A 39 10.60 10.55 -6.90
N LYS A 40 11.86 10.12 -6.71
CA LYS A 40 12.58 9.25 -7.63
C LYS A 40 12.08 7.80 -7.45
N PRO A 41 11.67 7.11 -8.53
CA PRO A 41 11.27 5.71 -8.44
C PRO A 41 12.39 4.83 -7.87
N TRP A 42 12.05 3.89 -6.99
CA TRP A 42 13.02 2.91 -6.46
C TRP A 42 13.57 2.01 -7.58
N ASP A 43 12.70 1.63 -8.52
CA ASP A 43 13.06 0.92 -9.74
C ASP A 43 12.61 1.73 -10.96
N PRO A 44 13.55 2.27 -11.77
CA PRO A 44 13.22 3.02 -12.97
C PRO A 44 12.39 2.25 -14.01
N LYS A 45 12.52 0.91 -14.06
CA LYS A 45 11.75 0.07 -14.99
C LYS A 45 10.30 -0.15 -14.54
N ARG A 46 10.01 0.04 -13.25
CA ARG A 46 8.67 -0.14 -12.63
C ARG A 46 8.08 1.18 -12.13
N GLN A 47 8.27 2.26 -12.87
CA GLN A 47 7.75 3.58 -12.52
C GLN A 47 6.21 3.64 -12.60
N LEU A 48 5.57 3.83 -11.44
CA LEU A 48 4.11 4.02 -11.31
C LEU A 48 3.70 5.50 -11.23
N LEU A 49 4.51 6.31 -10.56
CA LEU A 49 4.35 7.76 -10.38
C LEU A 49 5.68 8.44 -10.67
N LYS A 50 5.65 9.67 -11.18
CA LYS A 50 6.82 10.54 -11.24
C LYS A 50 6.43 11.98 -10.93
N TRP A 51 7.22 12.64 -10.11
CA TRP A 51 7.08 14.07 -9.89
C TRP A 51 7.56 14.82 -11.12
N ASP A 52 6.73 15.71 -11.67
CA ASP A 52 7.06 16.50 -12.86
C ASP A 52 7.56 17.93 -12.54
N GLY A 53 7.73 18.26 -11.25
CA GLY A 53 8.12 19.60 -10.80
C GLY A 53 6.94 20.43 -10.26
N ALA A 54 5.72 20.17 -10.73
CA ALA A 54 4.51 20.88 -10.31
C ALA A 54 3.46 19.95 -9.68
N LYS A 55 3.36 18.71 -10.17
CA LYS A 55 2.40 17.70 -9.76
C LYS A 55 3.07 16.31 -9.79
N MET A 56 2.46 15.37 -9.08
CA MET A 56 2.81 13.96 -9.25
C MET A 56 2.05 13.43 -10.48
N GLY A 57 2.74 13.35 -11.61
CA GLY A 57 2.20 12.76 -12.83
C GLY A 57 2.02 11.25 -12.66
N ARG A 58 0.78 10.77 -12.86
CA ARG A 58 0.50 9.34 -13.12
C ARG A 58 0.63 9.13 -14.62
N ARG A 59 1.33 8.08 -15.06
CA ARG A 59 1.16 7.62 -16.44
C ARG A 59 -0.30 7.20 -16.62
N GLY A 60 -1.03 7.91 -17.47
CA GLY A 60 -2.41 7.59 -17.86
C GLY A 60 -3.53 8.06 -16.92
N TYR A 61 -3.29 8.94 -15.93
CA TYR A 61 -4.40 9.47 -15.11
C TYR A 61 -4.18 10.92 -14.65
N SER A 62 -4.94 11.85 -15.23
CA SER A 62 -5.10 13.22 -14.72
C SER A 62 -6.19 13.21 -13.64
N GLY A 63 -5.79 12.99 -12.39
CA GLY A 63 -6.72 13.15 -11.29
C GLY A 63 -6.21 12.48 -10.03
N LEU A 64 -5.60 13.27 -9.14
CA LEU A 64 -5.77 13.13 -7.69
C LEU A 64 -4.90 14.11 -6.88
N GLN A 65 -5.61 15.08 -6.29
CA GLN A 65 -5.29 15.87 -5.09
C GLN A 65 -4.06 16.78 -5.20
N ARG A 66 -4.16 18.00 -4.63
CA ARG A 66 -3.00 18.83 -4.29
C ARG A 66 -2.10 17.95 -3.41
N ARG A 67 -1.12 17.31 -4.03
CA ARG A 67 -0.18 16.46 -3.33
C ARG A 67 0.93 17.34 -2.79
N PRO A 68 1.35 17.08 -1.55
CA PRO A 68 2.23 17.96 -0.85
C PRO A 68 3.60 17.94 -1.54
N ARG A 69 4.27 19.10 -1.51
CA ARG A 69 5.50 19.35 -2.26
C ARG A 69 6.55 18.26 -1.95
N LEU A 70 7.48 18.03 -2.88
CA LEU A 70 8.68 17.25 -2.57
C LEU A 70 9.28 17.76 -1.24
N GLY A 71 9.59 16.83 -0.33
CA GLY A 71 10.09 17.17 1.01
C GLY A 71 9.03 17.58 2.04
N SER A 72 7.73 17.43 1.76
CA SER A 72 6.70 17.58 2.79
C SER A 72 6.61 16.36 3.71
N ASP A 73 6.26 16.57 4.98
CA ASP A 73 6.09 15.52 6.00
C ASP A 73 4.85 14.61 5.82
N VAL A 74 4.21 14.62 4.65
CA VAL A 74 3.03 13.79 4.40
C VAL A 74 3.44 12.41 3.91
N GLY A 75 3.16 11.40 4.73
CA GLY A 75 3.45 10.00 4.42
C GLY A 75 2.57 9.39 3.32
N PRO A 76 3.00 8.28 2.70
CA PRO A 76 2.31 7.65 1.57
C PRO A 76 0.99 6.95 1.91
N PHE A 77 0.71 6.68 3.18
CA PHE A 77 -0.48 5.95 3.65
C PHE A 77 -1.59 6.92 4.07
N ILE A 78 -2.25 7.53 3.08
CA ILE A 78 -3.18 8.66 3.24
C ILE A 78 -4.41 8.42 4.12
N MET A 79 -4.75 7.17 4.44
CA MET A 79 -5.88 6.83 5.31
C MET A 79 -5.45 6.67 6.77
N GLN A 80 -4.14 6.67 7.04
CA GLN A 80 -3.61 6.59 8.40
C GLN A 80 -3.36 8.00 8.95
N PRO A 81 -3.75 8.29 10.20
CA PRO A 81 -3.54 9.60 10.82
C PRO A 81 -2.09 10.09 10.75
N GLU A 82 -1.13 9.19 10.92
CA GLU A 82 0.31 9.45 10.87
C GLU A 82 0.92 9.32 9.46
N GLY A 83 0.15 8.90 8.46
CA GLY A 83 0.62 8.73 7.08
C GLY A 83 1.57 7.54 6.84
N MET A 84 1.76 6.66 7.83
CA MET A 84 2.72 5.54 7.79
C MET A 84 2.04 4.17 7.75
N GLY A 85 2.78 3.16 7.29
CA GLY A 85 2.43 1.76 7.51
C GLY A 85 2.91 1.35 8.90
N ARG A 86 2.03 0.72 9.69
CA ARG A 86 2.36 0.30 11.05
C ARG A 86 3.06 -1.05 11.04
N LEU A 87 4.29 -1.09 11.56
CA LEU A 87 4.93 -2.34 12.01
C LEU A 87 4.43 -2.72 13.42
N PHE A 88 4.29 -1.72 14.29
CA PHE A 88 3.66 -1.84 15.60
C PHE A 88 2.22 -1.30 15.50
N ALA A 89 1.22 -2.16 15.67
CA ALA A 89 -0.18 -1.84 15.37
C ALA A 89 -0.91 -1.00 16.44
N ILE A 90 -0.17 -0.45 17.41
CA ILE A 90 -0.69 0.34 18.55
C ILE A 90 -1.82 -0.40 19.28
N ASP A 91 -2.96 0.25 19.49
CA ASP A 91 -4.16 -0.28 20.13
C ASP A 91 -5.20 -0.83 19.13
N LYS A 92 -4.81 -1.11 17.87
CA LYS A 92 -5.78 -1.46 16.80
C LYS A 92 -6.07 -2.95 16.65
N MET A 93 -5.34 -3.81 17.34
CA MET A 93 -5.54 -5.26 17.32
C MET A 93 -5.95 -5.72 18.71
N ALA A 94 -6.89 -6.66 18.78
CA ALA A 94 -7.42 -7.14 20.06
C ALA A 94 -6.42 -8.04 20.80
N GLU A 95 -5.60 -8.75 20.03
CA GLU A 95 -4.66 -9.78 20.45
C GLU A 95 -3.24 -9.25 20.68
N GLY A 96 -2.98 -7.98 20.39
CA GLY A 96 -1.70 -7.31 20.63
C GLY A 96 -1.11 -6.62 19.40
N PRO A 97 -0.13 -5.72 19.60
CA PRO A 97 0.38 -4.84 18.54
C PRO A 97 1.35 -5.52 17.57
N PHE A 98 1.83 -6.72 17.88
CA PHE A 98 2.66 -7.55 17.03
C PHE A 98 2.00 -8.93 16.83
N PRO A 99 2.19 -9.56 15.66
CA PRO A 99 1.76 -10.94 15.47
C PRO A 99 2.55 -11.87 16.40
N GLU A 100 1.84 -12.82 16.99
CA GLU A 100 2.40 -13.94 17.75
C GLU A 100 1.74 -15.23 17.25
N HIS A 101 2.47 -16.34 17.25
CA HIS A 101 1.90 -17.61 16.80
C HIS A 101 0.93 -18.17 17.84
N TYR A 102 -0.30 -18.46 17.42
CA TYR A 102 -1.29 -19.19 18.21
C TYR A 102 -1.70 -20.44 17.47
N GLU A 103 -1.88 -21.53 18.20
CA GLU A 103 -2.51 -22.73 17.66
C GLU A 103 -4.02 -22.50 17.44
N PRO A 104 -4.63 -23.21 16.48
CA PRO A 104 -6.10 -23.29 16.40
C PRO A 104 -6.72 -23.78 17.71
N PHE A 105 -8.00 -23.49 17.92
CA PHE A 105 -8.73 -23.94 19.12
C PHE A 105 -8.62 -25.45 19.35
N GLU A 106 -8.71 -26.25 18.28
CA GLU A 106 -8.49 -27.68 18.29
C GLU A 106 -7.20 -27.98 17.53
N THR A 107 -6.08 -27.98 18.25
CA THR A 107 -4.77 -28.34 17.68
C THR A 107 -4.44 -29.81 17.95
N PRO A 108 -3.98 -30.57 16.94
CA PRO A 108 -3.56 -31.95 17.14
C PRO A 108 -2.27 -32.05 17.98
N LEU A 109 -1.54 -30.95 18.17
CA LEU A 109 -0.32 -30.92 18.98
C LEU A 109 -0.62 -30.90 20.48
N GLY A 110 -1.84 -30.53 20.88
CA GLY A 110 -2.25 -30.38 22.28
C GLY A 110 -1.52 -29.26 23.04
N THR A 111 -0.61 -28.53 22.40
CA THR A 111 0.17 -27.44 22.98
C THR A 111 0.73 -26.53 21.89
N ASN A 112 1.16 -25.32 22.26
CA ASN A 112 1.90 -24.41 21.38
C ASN A 112 3.41 -24.48 21.70
N PRO A 113 4.26 -25.00 20.80
CA PRO A 113 5.71 -25.09 21.04
C PRO A 113 6.40 -23.73 21.25
N ALA A 114 5.85 -22.63 20.72
CA ALA A 114 6.40 -21.29 20.88
C ALA A 114 6.09 -20.69 22.27
N ALA A 115 5.04 -21.19 22.93
CA ALA A 115 4.63 -20.79 24.27
C ALA A 115 4.39 -22.05 25.14
N PRO A 116 5.45 -22.83 25.44
CA PRO A 116 5.31 -24.04 26.23
C PRO A 116 4.81 -23.68 27.62
N GLU A 117 3.84 -24.45 28.14
CA GLU A 117 3.37 -24.29 29.51
C GLU A 117 4.56 -24.46 30.46
N ARG A 118 4.93 -23.37 31.14
CA ARG A 118 5.90 -23.44 32.23
C ARG A 118 5.16 -24.03 33.42
N GLY A 119 5.44 -25.31 33.73
CA GLY A 119 4.98 -25.93 34.97
C GLY A 119 5.32 -25.03 36.15
N LEU A 120 4.34 -24.82 37.04
CA LEU A 120 4.54 -24.19 38.35
C LEU A 120 5.53 -25.00 39.18
#